data_AF-A0A916YW06-F1
#
_entry.id   AF-A0A916YW06-F1
#
_cell.length_a   1.000
_cell.length_b   1.000
_cell.length_c   1.000
_cell.angle_alpha   90.00
_cell.angle_beta   90.00
_cell.angle_gamma   90.00
#
_symmetry.space_group_name_H-M   'P 1'
#
loop_
_entity.id
_entity.type
_entity.pdbx_description
1 polymer ?
#
loop_
_entity_poly.entity_id
_entity_poly.type
_entity_poly.pdbx_seq_one_letter_code
_entity_poly.pdbx_strand_id
1 'polypeptide(L)' 'MNNCENYRFIERYRPYRDLTFKFYSNGSLTIIDNTAEEVITPRELKGESYDFYVRKRLAFIKQDLRTKLQKFA' A
#
# COMPACT_ATOMS: atom_id res chain seq x y z
N MET A 1 3.83 -18.43 4.96
CA MET A 1 4.45 -17.10 4.79
C MET A 1 3.61 -16.33 3.78
N ASN A 2 2.85 -15.33 4.22
CA ASN A 2 2.00 -14.55 3.32
C ASN A 2 2.90 -13.68 2.44
N ASN A 3 2.96 -14.01 1.15
CA ASN A 3 3.68 -13.21 0.16
C ASN A 3 3.06 -11.80 0.15
N CYS A 4 3.86 -10.77 0.41
CA CYS A 4 3.43 -9.38 0.44
C CYS A 4 4.42 -8.48 -0.29
N GLU A 5 3.90 -7.49 -1.02
CA GLU A 5 4.69 -6.45 -1.66
C GLU A 5 4.84 -5.27 -0.71
N ASN A 6 6.09 -4.90 -0.42
CA ASN A 6 6.42 -3.81 0.50
C ASN A 6 6.90 -2.59 -0.26
N TYR A 7 6.34 -1.42 0.07
CA TYR A 7 6.74 -0.14 -0.50
C TYR A 7 6.98 0.88 0.61
N ARG A 8 8.13 1.54 0.61
CA ARG A 8 8.42 2.67 1.51
C ARG A 8 8.14 3.99 0.80
N PHE A 9 7.54 4.93 1.50
CA PHE A 9 7.25 6.27 1.01
C PHE A 9 7.52 7.29 2.11
N ILE A 10 8.38 8.27 1.82
CA ILE A 10 8.71 9.35 2.77
C ILE A 10 7.99 10.61 2.27
N GLU A 11 7.14 11.18 3.11
CA GLU A 11 6.43 12.41 2.79
C GLU A 11 7.39 13.59 2.64
N ARG A 12 7.22 14.39 1.58
CA ARG A 12 8.09 15.54 1.27
C ARG A 12 7.74 16.80 2.04
N TYR A 13 6.56 16.84 2.64
CA TYR A 13 6.01 17.97 3.38
C TYR A 13 5.59 17.49 4.76
N ARG A 14 5.46 18.43 5.72
CA ARG A 14 4.96 18.11 7.07
C ARG A 14 3.66 17.29 6.95
N PRO A 15 3.51 16.21 7.72
CA PRO A 15 4.34 15.79 8.86
C PRO A 15 5.65 15.05 8.56
N TYR A 16 6.05 14.88 7.30
CA TYR A 16 7.27 14.14 6.89
C TYR A 16 7.28 12.68 7.37
N ARG A 17 6.11 12.04 7.38
CA ARG A 17 6.01 10.64 7.82
C ARG A 17 6.81 9.73 6.91
N ASP A 18 7.47 8.76 7.52
CA ASP A 18 8.09 7.64 6.84
C ASP A 18 7.12 6.46 6.88
N LEU A 19 6.48 6.16 5.76
CA LEU A 19 5.40 5.20 5.68
C LEU A 19 5.85 3.91 4.98
N THR A 20 5.51 2.76 5.56
CA THR A 20 5.65 1.44 4.93
C THR A 20 4.28 0.89 4.56
N PHE A 21 4.04 0.65 3.27
CA PHE A 21 2.85 0.01 2.74
C PHE A 21 3.14 -1.47 2.47
N LYS A 22 2.34 -2.38 3.02
CA LYS A 22 2.42 -3.83 2.80
C LYS A 22 1.14 -4.34 2.14
N PHE A 23 1.20 -4.67 0.86
CA PHE A 23 0.07 -5.24 0.11
C PHE A 23 0.16 -6.76 0.14
N TYR A 24 -0.85 -7.41 0.69
CA TYR A 24 -0.88 -8.86 0.82
C TYR A 24 -1.60 -9.50 -0.36
N SER A 25 -1.15 -10.69 -0.76
CA SER A 25 -1.77 -11.50 -1.82
C SER A 25 -3.27 -11.80 -1.60
N ASN A 26 -3.77 -11.76 -0.36
CA ASN A 26 -5.20 -11.88 -0.06
C ASN A 26 -6.00 -10.59 -0.28
N GLY A 27 -5.36 -9.52 -0.77
CA GLY A 27 -5.97 -8.21 -0.98
C GLY A 27 -5.98 -7.32 0.25
N SER A 28 -5.51 -7.76 1.41
CA SER A 28 -5.37 -6.88 2.59
C SER A 28 -4.20 -5.90 2.46
N LEU A 29 -4.19 -4.85 3.28
CA LEU A 29 -3.16 -3.83 3.33
C LEU A 29 -2.86 -3.48 4.78
N THR A 30 -1.58 -3.33 5.09
CA THR A 30 -1.11 -2.70 6.33
C THR A 30 -0.26 -1.49 5.95
N ILE A 31 -0.49 -0.37 6.62
CA ILE A 31 0.30 0.85 6.48
C ILE A 31 0.90 1.14 7.84
N ILE A 32 2.22 1.28 7.91
CA ILE A 32 2.95 1.55 9.14
C ILE A 32 3.54 2.94 9.02
N ASP A 33 3.30 3.79 10.01
CA ASP A 33 4.11 4.98 10.24
C ASP A 33 5.36 4.54 11.01
N ASN A 34 6.50 4.52 10.32
CA ASN A 34 7.77 4.09 10.90
C ASN A 34 8.31 5.11 11.92
N THR A 35 7.85 6.36 11.89
CA THR A 35 8.27 7.41 12.82
C THR A 35 7.50 7.32 14.13
N ALA A 36 6.18 7.09 14.05
CA ALA A 36 5.31 6.94 15.22
C ALA A 36 5.19 5.49 15.72
N GLU A 37 5.78 4.53 15.00
CA GLU A 37 5.71 3.09 15.26
C GLU A 37 4.27 2.54 15.35
N GLU A 38 3.35 3.12 14.57
CA GLU A 38 1.93 2.78 14.60
C GLU A 38 1.40 2.28 13.26
N VAL A 39 0.33 1.50 13.31
CA VAL A 39 -0.41 1.08 12.10
C VAL A 39 -1.50 2.10 11.85
N ILE A 40 -1.48 2.70 10.65
CA ILE A 40 -2.48 3.68 10.22
C ILE A 40 -3.38 3.11 9.12
N THR A 41 -4.50 3.77 8.90
CA THR A 41 -5.47 3.44 7.86
C THR A 41 -5.33 4.37 6.65
N PRO A 42 -5.83 3.96 5.46
CA PRO A 42 -5.83 4.83 4.29
C PRO A 42 -6.53 6.18 4.49
N ARG A 43 -7.45 6.29 5.45
CA ARG A 43 -8.18 7.55 5.76
C ARG A 43 -7.28 8.61 6.42
N GLU A 44 -6.16 8.19 6.98
CA GLU A 44 -5.19 9.06 7.68
C GLU A 44 -4.07 9.54 6.74
N LEU A 45 -4.05 9.04 5.50
CA LEU A 45 -3.16 9.51 4.46
C LEU A 45 -3.67 10.84 3.88
N LYS A 46 -2.75 11.71 3.46
CA LYS A 46 -3.07 13.02 2.88
C LYS A 46 -2.09 13.37 1.77
N GLY A 47 -2.57 14.10 0.77
CA GLY A 47 -1.73 14.57 -0.34
C GLY A 47 -0.99 13.42 -1.04
N GLU A 48 0.32 13.56 -1.21
CA GLU A 48 1.13 12.64 -2.01
C GLU A 48 1.15 11.20 -1.47
N SER A 49 1.05 10.99 -0.14
CA SER A 49 1.00 9.64 0.43
C SER A 49 -0.31 8.92 0.11
N TYR A 50 -1.42 9.67 0.04
CA TYR A 50 -2.71 9.14 -0.40
C TYR A 50 -2.70 8.82 -1.89
N ASP A 51 -2.16 9.72 -2.72
CA ASP A 51 -2.02 9.50 -4.16
C ASP A 51 -1.14 8.28 -4.48
N PHE A 52 -0.04 8.13 -3.73
CA PHE A 52 0.84 6.97 -3.82
C PHE A 52 0.07 5.68 -3.49
N TYR A 53 -0.67 5.66 -2.38
CA TYR A 53 -1.51 4.53 -1.99
C TYR A 53 -2.50 4.15 -3.09
N VAL A 54 -3.26 5.12 -3.63
CA VAL A 54 -4.28 4.86 -4.66
C VAL A 54 -3.65 4.25 -5.90
N ARG A 55 -2.53 4.80 -6.39
CA ARG A 55 -1.83 4.28 -7.57
C ARG A 55 -1.35 2.85 -7.37
N LYS A 56 -0.72 2.57 -6.22
CA LYS A 56 -0.24 1.22 -5.89
C LYS A 56 -1.38 0.24 -5.69
N ARG A 57 -2.45 0.64 -5.00
CA ARG A 57 -3.64 -0.18 -4.77
C ARG A 57 -4.31 -0.58 -6.09
N LEU A 58 -4.48 0.36 -7.02
CA LEU A 58 -5.05 0.09 -8.34
C LEU A 58 -4.16 -0.87 -9.15
N ALA A 59 -2.84 -0.66 -9.16
CA ALA A 59 -1.91 -1.55 -9.85
C ALA A 59 -1.98 -2.98 -9.28
N PHE A 60 -2.00 -3.11 -7.96
CA PHE A 60 -2.10 -4.39 -7.26
C PHE A 60 -3.39 -5.14 -7.63
N ILE A 61 -4.55 -4.47 -7.56
CA ILE A 61 -5.85 -5.07 -7.92
C ILE A 61 -5.87 -5.50 -9.39
N LYS A 62 -5.37 -4.66 -10.31
CA LYS A 62 -5.32 -4.99 -11.74
C LYS A 62 -4.45 -6.23 -12.01
N GLN A 63 -3.31 -6.33 -11.33
CA GLN A 63 -2.42 -7.48 -11.47
C GLN A 63 -3.07 -8.76 -10.94
N ASP A 64 -3.68 -8.71 -9.74
CA ASP A 64 -4.40 -9.85 -9.16
C ASP A 64 -5.55 -10.33 -10.06
N LEU A 65 -6.35 -9.39 -10.60
CA LEU A 65 -7.43 -9.71 -11.52
C LEU A 65 -6.90 -10.38 -12.79
N ARG A 66 -5.82 -9.87 -13.39
CA ARG A 66 -5.19 -10.47 -14.57
C ARG A 66 -4.68 -11.88 -14.29
N THR A 67 -4.03 -12.09 -13.15
CA THR A 67 -3.55 -13.42 -12.74
C THR A 67 -4.70 -14.39 -12.54
N LYS A 68 -5.83 -13.95 -11.97
CA LYS A 68 -7.03 -14.79 -11.83
C LYS A 68 -7.62 -15.16 -13.18
N LEU A 69 -7.80 -14.20 -14.09
CA LEU A 69 -8.32 -14.47 -15.43
C LEU A 69 -7.45 -15.47 -16.20
N GLN A 70 -6.12 -15.36 -16.11
CA GLN A 70 -5.19 -16.30 -16.73
C GLN A 70 -5.28 -17.74 -16.19
N LYS A 71 -5.73 -17.94 -14.94
CA LYS A 71 -5.91 -19.27 -14.38
C LYS A 71 -7.17 -19.99 -14.89
N PHE A 72 -8.14 -19.24 -15.42
CA PHE A 72 -9.41 -19.75 -15.90
C PHE A 72 -9.56 -19.65 -17.43
N ALA A 73 -8.50 -19.23 -18.13
CA ALA A 73 -8.41 -19.20 -19.59
C ALA A 73 -7.63 -20.43 -20.08
#